data_AF-A0A1M5N765-F1
#
_entry.id   AF-A0A1M5N765-F1
#
_cell.length_a   1.000
_cell.length_b   1.000
_cell.length_c   1.000
_cell.angle_alpha   90.00
_cell.angle_beta   90.00
_cell.angle_gamma   90.00
#
_symmetry.space_group_name_H-M   'P 1'
#
loop_
_entity.id
_entity.type
_entity.pdbx_description
1 polymer ?
#
loop_
_entity_poly.entity_id
_entity_poly.type
_entity_poly.pdbx_seq_one_letter_code
_entity_poly.pdbx_strand_id
1 'polypeptide(L)'
;MTLRPFSVTCFHHALLPSVLLLSAVQVHAETVCADPPFDSPEPIARVVEATSEAISGFAGLEMTLSSAIREICIADKLHAARGYFEPEARRIVLAPDLEGGLPEAVMVHELRHAEQYALGLCPSLSLAMRDYAQAIFAMEADASVASLVVAARLKESGNDSMWEAISRWPMQSDVAAAFETRLEETDSLSQAAQAGFDAWFANEQRTDVYYVSSCLDYLDRTEEAHLLPQYDRVAPEFLDQLCTLPDGTPYQCALPED
;
A
#
# COMPACT_ATOMS: atom_id res chain seq x y z
N MET A 1 5.81 21.54 -13.02
CA MET A 1 5.97 20.79 -11.76
C MET A 1 4.91 19.69 -11.82
N THR A 2 5.27 18.55 -12.39
CA THR A 2 4.34 17.45 -12.67
C THR A 2 4.28 16.57 -11.43
N LEU A 3 3.18 16.68 -10.69
CA LEU A 3 2.82 15.76 -9.62
C LEU A 3 2.25 14.51 -10.30
N ARG A 4 2.96 13.39 -10.25
CA ARG A 4 2.32 12.07 -10.32
C ARG A 4 2.17 11.61 -8.87
N PRO A 5 0.97 11.62 -8.28
CA PRO A 5 0.78 11.11 -6.94
C PRO A 5 0.65 9.59 -6.97
N PHE A 6 0.87 8.97 -5.81
CA PHE A 6 0.50 7.63 -5.38
C PHE A 6 -0.47 6.92 -6.35
N SER A 7 0.02 5.88 -7.02
CA SER A 7 -0.80 4.97 -7.83
C SER A 7 -0.60 3.57 -7.27
N VAL A 8 -1.60 3.10 -6.52
CA VAL A 8 -1.90 1.67 -6.47
C VAL A 8 -2.53 1.36 -7.82
N THR A 9 -1.67 1.10 -8.81
CA THR A 9 -2.11 0.67 -10.13
C THR A 9 -2.67 -0.74 -9.98
N CYS A 10 -3.56 -1.18 -10.86
CA CYS A 10 -4.35 -2.38 -10.64
C CYS A 10 -4.83 -2.97 -11.97
N PHE A 11 -4.02 -3.07 -13.06
CA PHE A 11 -4.36 -3.80 -14.30
C PHE A 11 -3.20 -4.04 -15.33
N HIS A 12 -3.23 -5.23 -15.98
CA HIS A 12 -2.30 -5.75 -17.01
C HIS A 12 -2.01 -4.83 -18.21
N HIS A 13 -0.73 -4.68 -18.58
CA HIS A 13 -0.29 -4.20 -19.90
C HIS A 13 0.71 -5.15 -20.59
N ALA A 14 0.48 -5.39 -21.89
CA ALA A 14 1.36 -6.15 -22.78
C ALA A 14 2.38 -5.22 -23.45
N LEU A 15 3.67 -5.52 -23.30
CA LEU A 15 4.79 -4.78 -23.89
C LEU A 15 4.91 -5.04 -25.40
N LEU A 16 5.15 -3.96 -26.17
CA LEU A 16 5.73 -4.03 -27.52
C LEU A 16 7.10 -3.32 -27.53
N PRO A 17 8.17 -3.93 -28.05
CA PRO A 17 9.50 -3.35 -28.01
C PRO A 17 9.75 -2.46 -29.24
N SER A 18 10.51 -1.37 -29.05
CA SER A 18 11.20 -0.70 -30.15
C SER A 18 12.60 -0.31 -29.72
N VAL A 19 13.56 -0.84 -30.47
CA VAL A 19 15.01 -0.69 -30.31
C VAL A 19 15.46 0.60 -31.00
N LEU A 20 16.31 1.41 -30.35
CA LEU A 20 17.45 2.07 -31.00
C LEU A 20 18.47 2.62 -29.98
N LEU A 21 19.75 2.30 -30.26
CA LEU A 21 20.96 2.55 -29.49
C LEU A 21 21.47 4.00 -29.61
N LEU A 22 21.91 4.57 -28.50
CA LEU A 22 22.96 5.59 -28.43
C LEU A 22 23.68 5.48 -27.08
N SER A 23 24.92 4.98 -27.10
CA SER A 23 25.76 4.83 -25.90
C SER A 23 26.39 6.17 -25.54
N ALA A 24 25.80 6.86 -24.57
CA ALA A 24 26.54 7.71 -23.64
C ALA A 24 26.74 6.89 -22.37
N VAL A 25 27.96 6.83 -21.84
CA VAL A 25 28.17 6.33 -20.47
C VAL A 25 27.67 7.43 -19.54
N GLN A 26 26.36 7.52 -19.38
CA GLN A 26 25.78 8.09 -18.18
C GLN A 26 26.02 7.06 -17.10
N VAL A 27 26.66 7.46 -16.00
CA VAL A 27 26.51 6.74 -14.74
C VAL A 27 25.06 6.97 -14.34
N HIS A 28 24.16 6.16 -14.90
CA HIS A 28 22.78 6.11 -14.48
C HIS A 28 22.82 5.56 -13.06
N ALA A 29 22.42 6.39 -12.10
CA ALA A 29 21.90 5.86 -10.85
C ALA A 29 20.77 4.92 -11.27
N GLU A 30 20.93 3.65 -10.92
CA GLU A 30 20.15 2.54 -11.44
C GLU A 30 19.38 1.95 -10.27
N THR A 31 18.07 1.89 -10.42
CA THR A 31 17.16 1.27 -9.46
C THR A 31 17.67 -0.13 -9.17
N VAL A 32 17.88 -0.41 -7.89
CA VAL A 32 18.49 -1.67 -7.44
C VAL A 32 17.36 -2.62 -7.11
N CYS A 33 17.30 -3.77 -7.79
CA CYS A 33 16.24 -4.75 -7.61
C CYS A 33 16.78 -6.12 -7.18
N ALA A 34 15.90 -6.94 -6.60
CA ALA A 34 16.12 -8.33 -6.27
C ALA A 34 14.89 -9.16 -6.64
N ASP A 35 15.16 -10.37 -7.15
CA ASP A 35 14.17 -11.43 -7.30
C ASP A 35 14.18 -12.36 -6.06
N PRO A 36 13.13 -13.16 -5.82
CA PRO A 36 13.15 -14.23 -4.83
C PRO A 36 14.39 -15.12 -4.98
N PRO A 37 15.08 -15.52 -3.89
CA PRO A 37 14.66 -15.41 -2.49
C PRO A 37 14.92 -14.05 -1.81
N PHE A 38 15.33 -13.02 -2.56
CA PHE A 38 15.66 -11.67 -2.08
C PHE A 38 16.89 -11.58 -1.17
N ASP A 39 17.76 -12.59 -1.18
CA ASP A 39 19.00 -12.63 -0.37
C ASP A 39 20.08 -11.65 -0.84
N SER A 40 19.90 -11.01 -1.99
CA SER A 40 20.82 -10.00 -2.52
C SER A 40 20.10 -9.03 -3.46
N PRO A 41 20.50 -7.74 -3.50
CA PRO A 41 21.62 -7.16 -2.77
C PRO A 41 21.30 -6.82 -1.31
N GLU A 42 22.34 -6.64 -0.50
CA GLU A 42 22.26 -6.51 0.97
C GLU A 42 21.21 -5.51 1.47
N PRO A 43 21.02 -4.30 0.88
CA PRO A 43 19.98 -3.39 1.34
C PRO A 43 18.57 -3.97 1.26
N ILE A 44 18.27 -4.75 0.21
CA ILE A 44 16.97 -5.38 0.01
C ILE A 44 16.84 -6.60 0.92
N ALA A 45 17.88 -7.42 1.01
CA ALA A 45 17.91 -8.58 1.89
C ALA A 45 17.63 -8.20 3.35
N ARG A 46 18.21 -7.10 3.85
CA ARG A 46 17.95 -6.60 5.21
C ARG A 46 16.50 -6.16 5.43
N VAL A 47 15.89 -5.46 4.46
CA VAL A 47 14.48 -5.05 4.57
C VAL A 47 13.57 -6.27 4.54
N VAL A 48 13.85 -7.25 3.69
CA VAL A 48 13.06 -8.49 3.59
C VAL A 48 13.20 -9.34 4.85
N GLU A 49 14.41 -9.50 5.39
CA GLU A 49 14.65 -10.22 6.65
C GLU A 49 13.87 -9.57 7.79
N ALA A 50 14.03 -8.27 8.00
CA ALA A 50 13.35 -7.55 9.06
C ALA A 50 11.83 -7.55 8.89
N THR A 51 11.33 -7.42 7.66
CA THR A 51 9.88 -7.52 7.37
C THR A 51 9.37 -8.93 7.62
N SER A 52 10.11 -9.97 7.21
CA SER A 52 9.73 -11.37 7.44
C SER A 52 9.63 -11.69 8.92
N GLU A 53 10.52 -11.14 9.74
CA GLU A 53 10.41 -11.24 11.20
C GLU A 53 9.19 -10.47 11.73
N ALA A 54 8.97 -9.24 11.24
CA ALA A 54 7.85 -8.40 11.64
C ALA A 54 6.48 -9.01 11.37
N ILE A 55 6.32 -9.66 10.22
CA ILE A 55 5.04 -10.26 9.80
C ILE A 55 4.87 -11.71 10.30
N SER A 56 5.80 -12.23 11.11
CA SER A 56 5.73 -13.59 11.63
C SER A 56 4.41 -13.82 12.38
N GLY A 57 3.62 -14.81 11.94
CA GLY A 57 2.30 -15.10 12.49
C GLY A 57 1.12 -14.36 11.84
N PHE A 58 1.38 -13.49 10.87
CA PHE A 58 0.38 -12.90 9.98
C PHE A 58 0.35 -13.64 8.64
N ALA A 59 -0.33 -14.79 8.61
CA ALA A 59 -0.26 -15.76 7.53
C ALA A 59 -0.55 -15.19 6.13
N GLY A 60 -1.44 -14.20 6.02
CA GLY A 60 -1.75 -13.52 4.76
C GLY A 60 -0.55 -12.76 4.18
N LEU A 61 0.14 -11.98 5.02
CA LEU A 61 1.33 -11.24 4.64
C LEU A 61 2.53 -12.17 4.39
N GLU A 62 2.70 -13.22 5.20
CA GLU A 62 3.76 -14.23 5.00
C GLU A 62 3.60 -14.95 3.65
N MET A 63 2.37 -15.34 3.32
CA MET A 63 2.04 -15.95 2.03
C MET A 63 2.28 -14.97 0.88
N THR A 64 1.91 -13.71 1.05
CA THR A 64 2.08 -12.66 0.03
C THR A 64 3.55 -12.41 -0.25
N LEU A 65 4.38 -12.22 0.78
CA LEU A 65 5.83 -12.03 0.62
C LEU A 65 6.50 -13.23 -0.08
N SER A 66 6.11 -14.46 0.28
CA SER A 66 6.74 -15.68 -0.23
C SER A 66 6.27 -16.13 -1.61
N SER A 67 5.09 -15.69 -2.07
CA SER A 67 4.48 -16.25 -3.29
C SER A 67 3.83 -15.25 -4.24
N ALA A 68 3.46 -14.06 -3.77
CA ALA A 68 2.82 -13.05 -4.61
C ALA A 68 3.82 -12.07 -5.21
N ILE A 69 4.92 -11.75 -4.52
CA ILE A 69 5.93 -10.78 -4.99
C ILE A 69 6.95 -11.45 -5.91
N ARG A 70 7.33 -10.75 -6.99
CA ARG A 70 8.34 -11.18 -7.96
C ARG A 70 9.61 -10.36 -7.94
N GLU A 71 9.50 -9.08 -7.59
CA GLU A 71 10.65 -8.18 -7.56
C GLU A 71 10.48 -7.20 -6.38
N ILE A 72 11.56 -6.93 -5.68
CA ILE A 72 11.63 -5.82 -4.72
C ILE A 72 12.74 -4.90 -5.20
N CYS A 73 12.46 -3.60 -5.26
CA CYS A 73 13.42 -2.60 -5.72
C CYS A 73 13.56 -1.47 -4.71
N ILE A 74 14.75 -0.87 -4.69
CA ILE A 74 15.01 0.44 -4.10
C ILE A 74 15.25 1.41 -5.25
N ALA A 75 14.36 2.38 -5.40
CA ALA A 75 14.47 3.39 -6.43
C ALA A 75 15.62 4.36 -6.13
N ASP A 76 16.24 4.94 -7.15
CA ASP A 76 17.21 6.02 -6.96
C ASP A 76 16.57 7.29 -6.41
N LYS A 77 15.29 7.48 -6.76
CA LYS A 77 14.50 8.62 -6.34
C LYS A 77 13.02 8.30 -6.43
N LEU A 78 12.33 8.56 -5.35
CA LEU A 78 10.88 8.62 -5.31
C LEU A 78 10.46 10.03 -4.90
N HIS A 79 9.49 10.58 -5.63
CA HIS A 79 8.93 11.89 -5.38
C HIS A 79 7.59 11.73 -4.69
N ALA A 80 7.46 12.31 -3.49
CA ALA A 80 6.26 12.29 -2.64
C ALA A 80 5.90 10.91 -2.02
N ALA A 81 6.02 9.81 -2.76
CA ALA A 81 5.79 8.47 -2.25
C ALA A 81 6.99 7.91 -1.45
N ARG A 82 6.70 7.07 -0.47
CA ARG A 82 7.71 6.33 0.32
C ARG A 82 7.90 4.90 -0.17
N GLY A 83 6.88 4.35 -0.83
CA GLY A 83 6.92 3.12 -1.59
C GLY A 83 5.73 3.08 -2.54
N TYR A 84 5.69 2.06 -3.40
CA TYR A 84 4.49 1.66 -4.14
C TYR A 84 4.58 0.19 -4.55
N PHE A 85 3.42 -0.42 -4.71
CA PHE A 85 3.25 -1.73 -5.35
C PHE A 85 2.77 -1.58 -6.80
N GLU A 86 3.41 -2.29 -7.72
CA GLU A 86 3.04 -2.41 -9.13
C GLU A 86 2.52 -3.83 -9.40
N PRO A 87 1.20 -4.03 -9.56
CA PRO A 87 0.62 -5.38 -9.64
C PRO A 87 0.97 -6.19 -10.87
N GLU A 88 1.25 -5.54 -11.99
CA GLU A 88 1.54 -6.21 -13.25
C GLU A 88 2.90 -6.90 -13.18
N ALA A 89 3.89 -6.16 -12.67
CA ALA A 89 5.21 -6.68 -12.38
C ALA A 89 5.23 -7.52 -11.09
N ARG A 90 4.21 -7.38 -10.24
CA ARG A 90 4.17 -7.91 -8.86
C ARG A 90 5.38 -7.44 -8.08
N ARG A 91 5.60 -6.13 -8.13
CA ARG A 91 6.83 -5.49 -7.71
C ARG A 91 6.57 -4.49 -6.62
N ILE A 92 7.37 -4.55 -5.56
CA ILE A 92 7.39 -3.49 -4.54
C ILE A 92 8.60 -2.61 -4.81
N VAL A 93 8.39 -1.30 -4.82
CA VAL A 93 9.47 -0.32 -4.98
C VAL A 93 9.49 0.60 -3.76
N LEU A 94 10.64 0.69 -3.11
CA LEU A 94 10.86 1.48 -1.90
C LEU A 94 11.69 2.73 -2.20
N ALA A 95 11.44 3.80 -1.44
CA ALA A 95 12.30 4.98 -1.48
C ALA A 95 13.70 4.67 -0.91
N PRO A 96 14.76 5.32 -1.41
CA PRO A 96 16.12 5.05 -0.97
C PRO A 96 16.47 5.63 0.40
N ASP A 97 15.67 6.59 0.89
CA ASP A 97 15.93 7.38 2.11
C ASP A 97 15.06 6.94 3.31
N LEU A 98 14.66 5.67 3.35
CA LEU A 98 13.92 5.10 4.47
C LEU A 98 14.89 4.68 5.58
N GLU A 99 14.64 5.11 6.81
CA GLU A 99 15.50 4.86 7.97
C GLU A 99 14.68 4.36 9.19
N GLY A 100 15.35 3.72 10.15
CA GLY A 100 14.71 3.19 11.35
C GLY A 100 13.70 2.09 11.01
N GLY A 101 12.52 2.11 11.64
CA GLY A 101 11.42 1.18 11.34
C GLY A 101 10.56 1.58 10.13
N LEU A 102 10.92 2.66 9.40
CA LEU A 102 10.13 3.11 8.25
C LEU A 102 10.21 2.17 7.03
N PRO A 103 11.35 1.54 6.68
CA PRO A 103 11.40 0.54 5.61
C PRO A 103 10.41 -0.61 5.83
N GLU A 104 10.34 -1.14 7.05
CA GLU A 104 9.41 -2.20 7.44
C GLU A 104 7.95 -1.71 7.36
N ALA A 105 7.67 -0.52 7.89
CA ALA A 105 6.33 0.08 7.84
C ALA A 105 5.80 0.25 6.41
N VAL A 106 6.66 0.74 5.51
CA VAL A 106 6.32 0.88 4.09
C VAL A 106 6.20 -0.50 3.44
N MET A 107 7.13 -1.42 3.70
CA MET A 107 7.08 -2.77 3.12
C MET A 107 5.81 -3.53 3.51
N VAL A 108 5.36 -3.44 4.78
CA VAL A 108 4.09 -4.04 5.22
C VAL A 108 2.88 -3.40 4.52
N HIS A 109 2.90 -2.08 4.33
CA HIS A 109 1.85 -1.36 3.59
C HIS A 109 1.76 -1.86 2.14
N GLU A 110 2.89 -1.93 1.44
CA GLU A 110 2.92 -2.40 0.05
C GLU A 110 2.63 -3.91 -0.08
N LEU A 111 3.03 -4.72 0.90
CA LEU A 111 2.61 -6.13 0.98
C LEU A 111 1.10 -6.25 1.14
N ARG A 112 0.46 -5.36 1.89
CA ARG A 112 -1.00 -5.38 2.00
C ARG A 112 -1.67 -5.06 0.66
N HIS A 113 -1.13 -4.14 -0.14
CA HIS A 113 -1.61 -3.93 -1.51
C HIS A 113 -1.43 -5.16 -2.41
N ALA A 114 -0.31 -5.86 -2.29
CA ALA A 114 -0.08 -7.10 -3.02
C ALA A 114 -1.06 -8.21 -2.60
N GLU A 115 -1.40 -8.29 -1.32
CA GLU A 115 -2.42 -9.21 -0.80
C GLU A 115 -3.81 -8.85 -1.34
N GLN A 116 -4.22 -7.57 -1.25
CA GLN A 116 -5.48 -7.07 -1.81
C GLN A 116 -5.59 -7.41 -3.31
N TYR A 117 -4.50 -7.27 -4.07
CA TYR A 117 -4.44 -7.66 -5.47
C TYR A 117 -4.61 -9.17 -5.67
N ALA A 118 -3.92 -10.00 -4.87
CA ALA A 118 -4.05 -11.45 -4.94
C ALA A 118 -5.46 -11.95 -4.60
N LEU A 119 -6.20 -11.20 -3.76
CA LEU A 119 -7.60 -11.44 -3.42
C LEU A 119 -8.59 -10.93 -4.49
N GLY A 120 -8.12 -10.21 -5.51
CA GLY A 120 -8.97 -9.66 -6.57
C GLY A 120 -9.74 -8.40 -6.16
N LEU A 121 -9.24 -7.65 -5.17
CA LEU A 121 -9.89 -6.44 -4.64
C LEU A 121 -9.57 -5.16 -5.42
N CYS A 122 -8.93 -5.25 -6.58
CA CYS A 122 -8.75 -4.07 -7.43
C CYS A 122 -10.11 -3.52 -7.89
N PRO A 123 -10.36 -2.19 -7.76
CA PRO A 123 -11.61 -1.61 -8.21
C PRO A 123 -11.78 -1.75 -9.73
N SER A 124 -12.99 -2.11 -10.15
CA SER A 124 -13.36 -2.25 -11.57
C SER A 124 -13.51 -0.88 -12.22
N LEU A 125 -13.10 -0.77 -13.50
CA LEU A 125 -13.40 0.41 -14.33
C LEU A 125 -14.90 0.52 -14.70
N SER A 126 -15.72 -0.48 -14.34
CA SER A 126 -17.18 -0.39 -14.46
C SER A 126 -17.81 0.55 -13.43
N LEU A 127 -17.09 0.87 -12.35
CA LEU A 127 -17.53 1.80 -11.33
C LEU A 127 -17.62 3.22 -11.88
N ALA A 128 -18.56 4.00 -11.33
CA ALA A 128 -18.50 5.44 -11.45
C ALA A 128 -17.17 5.94 -10.87
N MET A 129 -16.56 6.97 -11.49
CA MET A 129 -15.26 7.49 -11.06
C MET A 129 -15.18 7.85 -9.57
N ARG A 130 -16.27 8.36 -8.98
CA ARG A 130 -16.34 8.64 -7.54
C ARG A 130 -16.26 7.35 -6.71
N ASP A 131 -17.06 6.35 -7.07
CA ASP A 131 -17.08 5.03 -6.43
C ASP A 131 -15.73 4.32 -6.57
N TYR A 132 -15.09 4.44 -7.74
CA TYR A 132 -13.72 3.99 -7.95
C TYR A 132 -12.74 4.66 -6.98
N ALA A 133 -12.79 6.00 -6.85
CA ALA A 133 -11.92 6.73 -5.92
C ALA A 133 -12.18 6.32 -4.46
N GLN A 134 -13.44 6.17 -4.06
CA GLN A 134 -13.80 5.70 -2.71
C GLN A 134 -13.28 4.28 -2.43
N ALA A 135 -13.33 3.38 -3.41
CA ALA A 135 -12.76 2.05 -3.28
C ALA A 135 -11.23 2.09 -3.09
N ILE A 136 -10.52 2.96 -3.84
CA ILE A 136 -9.08 3.18 -3.64
C ILE A 136 -8.80 3.73 -2.23
N PHE A 137 -9.60 4.67 -1.73
CA PHE A 137 -9.40 5.22 -0.38
C PHE A 137 -9.53 4.15 0.69
N ALA A 138 -10.52 3.27 0.56
CA ALA A 138 -10.69 2.16 1.48
C ALA A 138 -9.48 1.22 1.45
N MET A 139 -8.91 0.93 0.28
CA MET A 139 -7.70 0.10 0.16
C MET A 139 -6.48 0.72 0.83
N GLU A 140 -6.30 2.04 0.70
CA GLU A 140 -5.20 2.79 1.34
C GLU A 140 -5.37 2.88 2.86
N ALA A 141 -6.60 3.08 3.33
CA ALA A 141 -6.94 3.06 4.75
C ALA A 141 -6.65 1.68 5.36
N ASP A 142 -7.08 0.61 4.68
CA ASP A 142 -6.81 -0.77 5.09
C ASP A 142 -5.31 -1.11 5.12
N ALA A 143 -4.54 -0.68 4.10
CA ALA A 143 -3.09 -0.86 4.08
C ALA A 143 -2.39 -0.12 5.23
N SER A 144 -2.84 1.10 5.54
CA SER A 144 -2.35 1.88 6.69
C SER A 144 -2.65 1.18 8.02
N VAL A 145 -3.86 0.61 8.17
CA VAL A 145 -4.27 -0.16 9.34
C VAL A 145 -3.45 -1.45 9.48
N ALA A 146 -3.19 -2.18 8.40
CA ALA A 146 -2.36 -3.38 8.43
C ALA A 146 -0.96 -3.10 9.00
N SER A 147 -0.31 -2.00 8.56
CA SER A 147 0.98 -1.58 9.12
C SER A 147 0.91 -1.22 10.61
N LEU A 148 -0.18 -0.60 11.07
CA LEU A 148 -0.39 -0.29 12.49
C LEU A 148 -0.61 -1.55 13.35
N VAL A 149 -1.32 -2.54 12.84
CA VAL A 149 -1.54 -3.83 13.53
C VAL A 149 -0.22 -4.57 13.73
N VAL A 150 0.62 -4.64 12.69
CA VAL A 150 1.95 -5.25 12.80
C VAL A 150 2.84 -4.44 13.78
N ALA A 151 2.83 -3.11 13.67
CA ALA A 151 3.60 -2.25 14.56
C ALA A 151 3.16 -2.37 16.03
N ALA A 152 1.86 -2.49 16.31
CA ALA A 152 1.34 -2.69 17.66
C ALA A 152 1.81 -4.04 18.24
N ARG A 153 1.77 -5.11 17.45
CA ARG A 153 2.29 -6.43 17.86
C ARG A 153 3.79 -6.37 18.18
N LEU A 154 4.57 -5.68 17.37
CA LEU A 154 6.01 -5.50 17.63
C LEU A 154 6.26 -4.70 18.89
N LYS A 155 5.52 -3.61 19.10
CA LYS A 155 5.59 -2.78 20.32
C LYS A 155 5.30 -3.60 21.57
N GLU A 156 4.28 -4.47 21.56
CA GLU A 156 3.97 -5.39 22.67
C GLU A 156 5.13 -6.35 22.98
N SER A 157 5.92 -6.73 21.97
CA SER A 157 7.10 -7.58 22.12
C SER A 157 8.38 -6.83 22.52
N GLY A 158 8.31 -5.50 22.65
CA GLY A 158 9.43 -4.64 23.03
C GLY A 158 10.23 -4.06 21.87
N ASN A 159 9.76 -4.22 20.62
CA ASN A 159 10.33 -3.57 19.43
C ASN A 159 9.38 -2.47 18.93
N ASP A 160 9.62 -1.22 19.32
CA ASP A 160 8.76 -0.08 18.99
C ASP A 160 9.20 0.72 17.76
N SER A 161 10.28 0.33 17.09
CA SER A 161 10.89 1.11 16.00
C SER A 161 9.91 1.44 14.87
N MET A 162 9.11 0.45 14.45
CA MET A 162 8.08 0.60 13.40
C MET A 162 6.95 1.51 13.87
N TRP A 163 6.51 1.35 15.13
CA TRP A 163 5.47 2.20 15.73
C TRP A 163 5.92 3.67 15.81
N GLU A 164 7.13 3.93 16.28
CA GLU A 164 7.70 5.27 16.33
C GLU A 164 7.88 5.90 14.95
N ALA A 165 8.24 5.09 13.95
CA ALA A 165 8.38 5.56 12.57
C ALA A 165 7.04 6.00 11.99
N ILE A 166 5.99 5.18 12.14
CA ILE A 166 4.64 5.50 11.66
C ILE A 166 4.09 6.72 12.40
N SER A 167 4.23 6.78 13.73
CA SER A 167 3.74 7.88 14.56
C SER A 167 4.38 9.23 14.24
N ARG A 168 5.58 9.22 13.65
CA ARG A 168 6.30 10.43 13.20
C ARG A 168 6.13 10.73 11.71
N TRP A 169 5.50 9.85 10.94
CA TRP A 169 5.24 10.07 9.52
C TRP A 169 4.04 11.01 9.36
N PRO A 170 4.22 12.25 8.83
CA PRO A 170 3.14 13.24 8.83
C PRO A 170 1.85 12.83 8.12
N MET A 171 1.91 11.90 7.16
CA MET A 171 0.74 11.39 6.45
C MET A 171 0.04 10.23 7.17
N GLN A 172 0.57 9.75 8.30
CA GLN A 172 0.03 8.60 9.05
C GLN A 172 -0.09 8.86 10.56
N SER A 173 0.52 9.92 11.09
CA SER A 173 0.58 10.19 12.53
C SER A 173 -0.80 10.36 13.19
N ASP A 174 -1.76 10.95 12.48
CA ASP A 174 -3.16 11.09 12.91
C ASP A 174 -3.90 9.75 12.97
N VAL A 175 -3.70 8.89 11.97
CA VAL A 175 -4.22 7.51 11.92
C VAL A 175 -3.65 6.69 13.09
N ALA A 176 -2.33 6.77 13.29
CA ALA A 176 -1.65 6.08 14.39
C ALA A 176 -2.18 6.51 15.77
N ALA A 177 -2.37 7.82 15.97
CA ALA A 177 -2.91 8.36 17.22
C ALA A 177 -4.34 7.90 17.50
N ALA A 178 -5.21 7.86 16.48
CA ALA A 178 -6.59 7.38 16.62
C ALA A 178 -6.63 5.88 16.94
N PHE A 179 -5.81 5.09 16.25
CA PHE A 179 -5.64 3.66 16.51
C PHE A 179 -5.18 3.41 17.95
N GLU A 180 -4.11 4.08 18.40
CA GLU A 180 -3.54 3.92 19.75
C GLU A 180 -4.54 4.26 20.83
N THR A 181 -5.18 5.42 20.71
CA THR A 181 -6.19 5.89 21.68
C THR A 181 -7.28 4.83 21.84
N ARG A 182 -7.79 4.29 20.72
CA ARG A 182 -8.85 3.29 20.77
C ARG A 182 -8.37 1.95 21.31
N LEU A 183 -7.15 1.54 21.00
CA LEU A 183 -6.56 0.32 21.54
C LEU A 183 -6.42 0.41 23.06
N GLU A 184 -5.91 1.53 23.58
CA GLU A 184 -5.76 1.77 25.03
C GLU A 184 -7.11 1.82 25.76
N GLU A 185 -8.14 2.40 25.14
CA GLU A 185 -9.48 2.52 25.74
C GLU A 185 -10.24 1.19 25.79
N THR A 186 -10.01 0.30 24.81
CA THR A 186 -10.89 -0.86 24.59
C THR A 186 -10.21 -2.21 24.70
N ASP A 187 -8.88 -2.25 24.69
CA ASP A 187 -8.07 -3.47 24.59
C ASP A 187 -8.52 -4.36 23.40
N SER A 188 -8.99 -3.71 22.33
CA SER A 188 -9.63 -4.36 21.19
C SER A 188 -8.98 -3.94 19.88
N LEU A 189 -8.19 -4.84 19.32
CA LEU A 189 -7.49 -4.62 18.05
C LEU A 189 -8.45 -4.30 16.89
N SER A 190 -9.60 -4.98 16.83
CA SER A 190 -10.63 -4.75 15.81
C SER A 190 -11.23 -3.33 15.91
N GLN A 191 -11.49 -2.84 17.14
CA GLN A 191 -11.97 -1.47 17.32
C GLN A 191 -10.87 -0.44 17.03
N ALA A 192 -9.62 -0.72 17.40
CA ALA A 192 -8.48 0.14 17.07
C ALA A 192 -8.28 0.25 15.55
N ALA A 193 -8.38 -0.87 14.84
CA ALA A 193 -8.34 -0.93 13.38
C ALA A 193 -9.44 -0.09 12.73
N GLN A 194 -10.68 -0.21 13.20
CA GLN A 194 -11.79 0.64 12.78
C GLN A 194 -11.47 2.13 12.99
N ALA A 195 -10.97 2.51 14.17
CA ALA A 195 -10.63 3.90 14.46
C ALA A 195 -9.50 4.44 13.56
N GLY A 196 -8.50 3.63 13.25
CA GLY A 196 -7.46 3.97 12.28
C GLY A 196 -8.05 4.15 10.87
N PHE A 197 -8.88 3.20 10.42
CA PHE A 197 -9.54 3.28 9.12
C PHE A 197 -10.35 4.58 8.99
N ASP A 198 -11.21 4.89 9.97
CA ASP A 198 -12.03 6.10 9.98
C ASP A 198 -11.16 7.38 10.01
N ALA A 199 -10.08 7.38 10.78
CA ALA A 199 -9.15 8.50 10.87
C ALA A 199 -8.42 8.79 9.56
N TRP A 200 -8.19 7.77 8.72
CA TRP A 200 -7.60 7.96 7.39
C TRP A 200 -8.49 8.87 6.52
N PHE A 201 -9.81 8.67 6.56
CA PHE A 201 -10.79 9.48 5.82
C PHE A 201 -10.98 10.89 6.39
N ALA A 202 -10.73 11.08 7.70
CA ALA A 202 -10.95 12.35 8.38
C ALA A 202 -9.97 13.47 7.95
N ASN A 203 -8.88 13.13 7.25
CA ASN A 203 -7.89 14.08 6.79
C ASN A 203 -8.21 14.60 5.37
N GLU A 204 -8.84 15.78 5.28
CA GLU A 204 -9.25 16.39 4.00
C GLU A 204 -8.08 16.58 3.02
N GLN A 205 -6.90 16.97 3.50
CA GLN A 205 -5.74 17.15 2.63
C GLN A 205 -5.33 15.81 1.96
N ARG A 206 -5.38 14.71 2.73
CA ARG A 206 -5.10 13.38 2.22
C ARG A 206 -6.14 12.96 1.19
N THR A 207 -7.43 13.03 1.55
CA THR A 207 -8.51 12.59 0.67
C THR A 207 -8.58 13.42 -0.62
N ASP A 208 -8.29 14.73 -0.58
CA ASP A 208 -8.19 15.57 -1.79
C ASP A 208 -7.06 15.13 -2.73
N VAL A 209 -5.86 14.88 -2.17
CA VAL A 209 -4.70 14.44 -2.97
C VAL A 209 -4.97 13.08 -3.60
N TYR A 210 -5.51 12.15 -2.83
CA TYR A 210 -5.87 10.83 -3.35
C TYR A 210 -7.02 10.90 -4.34
N TYR A 211 -8.03 11.76 -4.13
CA TYR A 211 -9.15 11.91 -5.06
C TYR A 211 -8.68 12.29 -6.46
N VAL A 212 -7.86 13.34 -6.54
CA VAL A 212 -7.31 13.80 -7.82
C VAL A 212 -6.46 12.71 -8.46
N SER A 213 -5.62 12.01 -7.68
CA SER A 213 -4.80 10.89 -8.18
C SER A 213 -5.66 9.78 -8.77
N SER A 214 -6.64 9.29 -8.01
CA SER A 214 -7.54 8.19 -8.41
C SER A 214 -8.40 8.55 -9.61
N CYS A 215 -8.86 9.79 -9.72
CA CYS A 215 -9.61 10.24 -10.90
C CYS A 215 -8.75 10.29 -12.17
N LEU A 216 -7.51 10.76 -12.07
CA LEU A 216 -6.58 10.76 -13.21
C LEU A 216 -6.23 9.33 -13.64
N ASP A 217 -5.91 8.46 -12.68
CA ASP A 217 -5.65 7.04 -12.93
C ASP A 217 -6.86 6.36 -13.61
N TYR A 218 -8.08 6.60 -13.11
CA TYR A 218 -9.30 6.08 -13.73
C TYR A 218 -9.45 6.52 -15.19
N LEU A 219 -9.18 7.80 -15.49
CA LEU A 219 -9.31 8.35 -16.84
C LEU A 219 -8.26 7.75 -17.79
N ASP A 220 -6.99 7.73 -17.37
CA ASP A 220 -5.89 7.13 -18.13
C ASP A 220 -6.22 5.67 -18.47
N ARG A 221 -6.68 4.90 -17.48
CA ARG A 221 -7.05 3.49 -17.63
C ARG A 221 -8.27 3.26 -18.51
N THR A 222 -9.28 4.14 -18.41
CA THR A 222 -10.48 4.07 -19.26
C THR A 222 -10.12 4.34 -20.72
N GLU A 223 -9.20 5.28 -20.96
CA GLU A 223 -8.67 5.58 -22.29
C GLU A 223 -7.89 4.40 -22.87
N GLU A 224 -6.95 3.83 -22.10
CA GLU A 224 -6.16 2.66 -22.48
C GLU A 224 -7.03 1.44 -22.80
N ALA A 225 -8.07 1.19 -22.01
CA ALA A 225 -9.00 0.09 -22.21
C ALA A 225 -10.05 0.36 -23.30
N HIS A 226 -10.06 1.56 -23.89
CA HIS A 226 -11.04 2.02 -24.88
C HIS A 226 -12.50 1.81 -24.41
N LEU A 227 -12.75 2.03 -23.13
CA LEU A 227 -14.06 1.79 -22.52
C LEU A 227 -14.94 3.04 -22.62
N LEU A 228 -16.24 2.81 -22.74
CA LEU A 228 -17.24 3.85 -22.50
C LEU A 228 -17.44 4.00 -20.98
N PRO A 229 -17.75 5.21 -20.48
CA PRO A 229 -18.04 5.43 -19.07
C PRO A 229 -19.15 4.52 -18.56
N GLN A 230 -18.94 3.95 -17.38
CA GLN A 230 -19.91 3.14 -16.65
C GLN A 230 -20.17 3.77 -15.27
N TYR A 231 -21.23 3.31 -14.60
CA TYR A 231 -21.79 4.00 -13.43
C TYR A 231 -22.18 3.03 -12.32
N ASP A 232 -21.51 1.89 -12.23
CA ASP A 232 -21.73 0.95 -11.14
C ASP A 232 -21.29 1.57 -9.80
N ARG A 233 -21.88 1.09 -8.71
CA ARG A 233 -21.51 1.46 -7.34
C ARG A 233 -20.59 0.41 -6.75
N VAL A 234 -19.80 0.80 -5.74
CA VAL A 234 -19.03 -0.18 -4.97
C VAL A 234 -19.98 -1.21 -4.36
N ALA A 235 -19.71 -2.49 -4.60
CA ALA A 235 -20.53 -3.57 -4.06
C ALA A 235 -20.39 -3.63 -2.52
N PRO A 236 -21.46 -3.86 -1.75
CA PRO A 236 -21.37 -3.97 -0.29
C PRO A 236 -20.33 -5.00 0.18
N GLU A 237 -20.22 -6.11 -0.54
CA GLU A 237 -19.32 -7.23 -0.23
C GLU A 237 -17.84 -6.90 -0.46
N PHE A 238 -17.53 -5.75 -1.08
CA PHE A 238 -16.16 -5.26 -1.24
C PHE A 238 -15.51 -5.00 0.12
N LEU A 239 -16.22 -4.28 1.00
CA LEU A 239 -15.72 -3.94 2.33
C LEU A 239 -15.62 -5.17 3.24
N ASP A 240 -16.54 -6.12 3.11
CA ASP A 240 -16.49 -7.37 3.89
C ASP A 240 -15.21 -8.18 3.60
N GLN A 241 -14.76 -8.16 2.34
CA GLN A 241 -13.53 -8.84 1.94
C GLN A 241 -12.28 -8.02 2.27
N LEU A 242 -12.35 -6.70 2.11
CA LEU A 242 -11.24 -5.80 2.37
C LEU A 242 -10.92 -5.70 3.87
N CYS A 243 -11.93 -5.54 4.72
CA CYS A 243 -11.77 -5.19 6.14
C CYS A 243 -11.58 -6.41 7.03
N THR A 244 -10.58 -7.20 6.65
CA THR A 244 -10.07 -8.34 7.40
C THR A 244 -8.60 -8.08 7.70
N LEU A 245 -8.24 -8.03 8.99
CA LEU A 245 -6.87 -7.81 9.44
C LEU A 245 -5.91 -8.90 8.94
N PRO A 246 -4.60 -8.65 8.92
CA PRO A 246 -3.60 -9.64 8.50
C PRO A 246 -3.62 -10.97 9.28
N ASP A 247 -4.20 -11.01 10.49
CA ASP A 247 -4.37 -12.22 11.29
C ASP A 247 -5.71 -12.94 11.02
N GLY A 248 -6.51 -12.44 10.09
CA GLY A 248 -7.83 -12.96 9.72
C GLY A 248 -8.99 -12.38 10.54
N THR A 249 -8.73 -11.51 11.52
CA THR A 249 -9.78 -10.89 12.33
C THR A 249 -10.54 -9.84 11.52
N PRO A 250 -11.89 -9.92 11.39
CA PRO A 250 -12.65 -8.88 10.72
C PRO A 250 -12.71 -7.61 11.59
N TYR A 251 -12.79 -6.46 10.94
CA TYR A 251 -13.09 -5.17 11.59
C TYR A 251 -14.18 -4.42 10.84
N GLN A 252 -14.92 -3.59 11.56
CA GLN A 252 -15.93 -2.75 10.94
C GLN A 252 -15.26 -1.61 10.19
N CYS A 253 -15.61 -1.44 8.94
CA CYS A 253 -15.22 -0.31 8.13
C CYS A 253 -16.42 0.12 7.29
N ALA A 254 -16.51 1.41 6.98
CA ALA A 254 -17.56 1.94 6.14
C ALA A 254 -16.99 3.05 5.25
N LEU A 255 -17.51 3.15 4.03
CA LEU A 255 -17.29 4.35 3.23
C LEU A 255 -18.14 5.49 3.83
N PRO A 256 -17.62 6.74 3.89
CA PRO A 256 -18.42 7.88 4.32
C PRO A 256 -19.69 8.02 3.47
N GLU A 257 -20.84 8.21 4.13
CA GLU A 257 -22.07 8.62 3.45
C GLU A 257 -21.95 10.08 2.99
N ASP A 258 -22.57 10.39 1.85
CA ASP A 258 -22.58 11.73 1.23
C ASP A 258 -23.25 12.81 2.08
#